data_AF-A0A954GZ45-F1
#
_entry.id   AF-A0A954GZ45-F1
#
_cell.length_a   1.000
_cell.length_b   1.000
_cell.length_c   1.000
_cell.angle_alpha   90.00
_cell.angle_beta   90.00
_cell.angle_gamma   90.00
#
_symmetry.space_group_name_H-M   'P 1'
#
loop_
_entity.id
_entity.type
_entity.pdbx_description
1 polymer ?
#
loop_
_entity_poly.entity_id
_entity_poly.type
_entity_poly.pdbx_seq_one_letter_code
_entity_poly.pdbx_strand_id
1 'polypeptide(L)'
;MATLEEKCLERKQQLDQQTREIVQWHFSDETGCEFWLEKKKTFDFDPLKDVNCFDDLKKFPLFEDEWLRGGPMRRWVPKAYQDKPIYVFETGGTTGI
;
A
#
# COMPACT_ATOMS: atom_id res chain seq x y z
N MET A 1 33.91 3.70 12.76
CA MET A 1 32.47 3.55 13.01
C MET A 1 31.76 4.63 12.23
N ALA A 2 30.67 4.32 11.51
CA ALA A 2 29.89 5.34 10.81
C ALA A 2 29.28 6.34 11.82
N THR A 3 29.26 7.61 11.43
CA THR A 3 28.63 8.71 12.17
C THR A 3 27.12 8.52 12.25
N LEU A 4 26.45 9.26 13.13
CA LEU A 4 24.99 9.24 13.22
C LEU A 4 24.35 9.73 11.91
N GLU A 5 24.92 10.76 11.29
CA GLU A 5 24.43 11.34 10.03
C GLU A 5 24.50 10.33 8.88
N GLU A 6 25.61 9.60 8.75
CA GLU A 6 25.77 8.54 7.75
C GLU A 6 24.73 7.43 7.94
N LYS A 7 24.47 7.02 9.19
CA LYS A 7 23.45 6.01 9.50
C LYS A 7 22.04 6.51 9.17
N CYS A 8 21.72 7.77 9.47
CA CYS A 8 20.42 8.35 9.13
C CYS A 8 20.20 8.39 7.62
N LEU A 9 21.23 8.76 6.85
CA LEU A 9 21.17 8.79 5.39
C LEU A 9 20.96 7.39 4.80
N GLU A 10 21.72 6.40 5.28
CA GLU A 10 21.58 5.00 4.86
C GLU A 10 20.16 4.47 5.11
N ARG A 11 19.60 4.75 6.30
CA ARG A 11 18.25 4.31 6.65
C ARG A 11 17.17 4.98 5.81
N LYS A 12 17.35 6.26 5.48
CA LYS A 12 16.46 6.97 4.56
C LYS A 12 16.49 6.34 3.17
N GLN A 13 17.66 6.02 2.63
CA GLN A 13 17.79 5.37 1.32
C GLN A 13 17.13 3.98 1.30
N GLN A 14 17.29 3.20 2.37
CA GLN A 14 16.63 1.90 2.52
C GLN A 14 15.10 2.04 2.56
N LEU A 15 14.59 3.04 3.30
CA LEU A 15 13.15 3.34 3.35
C LEU A 15 12.60 3.74 1.98
N ASP A 16 13.31 4.59 1.25
CA ASP A 16 12.91 5.03 -0.08
C ASP A 16 12.90 3.85 -1.08
N GLN A 17 13.90 2.96 -1.00
CA GLN A 17 13.93 1.74 -1.81
C GLN A 17 12.77 0.80 -1.49
N GLN A 18 12.53 0.52 -0.21
CA GLN A 18 11.42 -0.32 0.23
C GLN A 18 10.07 0.28 -0.21
N THR A 19 9.92 1.60 -0.15
CA THR A 19 8.69 2.28 -0.58
C THR A 19 8.41 1.99 -2.05
N ARG A 20 9.40 2.14 -2.93
CA ARG A 20 9.25 1.84 -4.37
C ARG A 20 8.88 0.38 -4.61
N GLU A 21 9.51 -0.55 -3.90
CA GLU A 21 9.23 -2.00 -4.01
C GLU A 21 7.79 -2.35 -3.60
N ILE A 22 7.31 -1.79 -2.48
CA ILE A 22 5.96 -2.03 -1.97
C ILE A 22 4.90 -1.41 -2.89
N VAL A 23 5.14 -0.20 -3.38
CA VAL A 23 4.23 0.46 -4.33
C VAL A 23 4.17 -0.33 -5.63
N GLN A 24 5.31 -0.76 -6.17
CA GLN A 24 5.36 -1.63 -7.34
C GLN A 24 4.57 -2.92 -7.11
N TRP A 25 4.73 -3.55 -5.95
CA TRP A 25 4.01 -4.78 -5.61
C TRP A 25 2.49 -4.58 -5.57
N HIS A 26 1.99 -3.50 -4.97
CA HIS A 26 0.54 -3.28 -4.82
C HIS A 26 -0.16 -2.74 -6.07
N PHE A 27 0.56 -2.03 -6.94
CA PHE A 27 0.00 -1.33 -8.10
C PHE A 27 0.39 -1.94 -9.46
N SER A 28 1.16 -3.03 -9.46
CA SER A 28 1.42 -3.86 -10.64
C SER A 28 0.26 -4.83 -10.90
N ASP A 29 -0.16 -4.96 -12.15
CA ASP A 29 -1.28 -5.82 -12.55
C ASP A 29 -1.04 -7.31 -12.25
N GLU A 30 0.22 -7.73 -12.11
CA GLU A 30 0.59 -9.12 -11.84
C GLU A 30 0.45 -9.49 -10.36
N THR A 31 0.75 -8.56 -9.45
CA THR A 31 0.89 -8.84 -8.00
C THR A 31 -0.16 -8.14 -7.15
N GLY A 32 -0.70 -7.00 -7.61
CA GLY A 32 -1.62 -6.16 -6.86
C GLY A 32 -2.92 -6.87 -6.45
N CYS A 33 -3.61 -6.31 -5.46
CA CYS A 33 -4.96 -6.76 -5.12
C CYS A 33 -6.00 -5.98 -5.93
N GLU A 34 -7.17 -6.60 -6.14
CA GLU A 34 -8.26 -6.02 -6.95
C GLU A 34 -8.61 -4.59 -6.50
N PHE A 35 -8.73 -4.37 -5.19
CA PHE A 35 -9.05 -3.04 -4.65
C PHE A 35 -8.06 -1.97 -5.13
N TRP A 36 -6.75 -2.19 -4.96
CA TRP A 36 -5.75 -1.19 -5.33
C TRP A 36 -5.61 -1.02 -6.84
N LEU A 37 -5.78 -2.09 -7.62
CA LEU A 37 -5.76 -2.02 -9.08
C LEU A 37 -6.92 -1.20 -9.64
N GLU A 38 -8.12 -1.34 -9.07
CA GLU A 38 -9.25 -0.48 -9.43
C GLU A 38 -9.06 0.95 -8.91
N LYS A 39 -8.57 1.13 -7.68
CA LYS A 39 -8.33 2.44 -7.09
C LYS A 39 -7.28 3.25 -7.86
N LYS A 40 -6.24 2.60 -8.38
CA LYS A 40 -5.20 3.20 -9.24
C LYS A 40 -5.79 4.02 -10.39
N LYS A 41 -6.87 3.53 -11.00
CA LYS A 41 -7.53 4.18 -12.14
C LYS A 41 -8.22 5.50 -11.77
N THR A 42 -8.42 5.75 -10.48
CA THR A 42 -9.11 6.93 -9.95
C THR A 42 -8.18 8.03 -9.49
N PHE A 43 -6.87 7.79 -9.45
CA PHE A 43 -5.90 8.79 -9.03
C PHE A 43 -5.53 9.74 -10.18
N ASP A 44 -5.24 10.99 -9.83
CA ASP A 44 -4.74 12.00 -10.77
C ASP A 44 -3.23 11.85 -11.06
N PHE A 45 -2.60 10.78 -10.57
CA PHE A 45 -1.18 10.44 -10.75
C PHE A 45 -1.01 8.93 -10.94
N ASP A 46 0.15 8.49 -11.45
CA ASP A 46 0.50 7.08 -11.61
C ASP A 46 1.39 6.63 -10.45
N PRO A 47 0.89 5.81 -9.50
CA PRO A 47 1.69 5.30 -8.38
C PRO A 47 3.00 4.64 -8.80
N LEU A 48 3.05 4.01 -9.97
CA LEU A 48 4.25 3.30 -10.44
C LEU A 48 5.34 4.23 -10.99
N LYS A 49 5.00 5.47 -11.32
CA LYS A 49 5.94 6.44 -11.90
C LYS A 49 6.24 7.61 -10.96
N ASP A 50 5.22 8.05 -10.24
CA ASP A 50 5.27 9.29 -9.48
C ASP A 50 5.68 9.07 -8.01
N VAL A 51 5.72 7.83 -7.52
CA VAL A 51 6.16 7.52 -6.13
C VAL A 51 7.59 6.99 -6.14
N ASN A 52 8.54 7.85 -5.76
CA ASN A 52 9.96 7.56 -5.82
C ASN A 52 10.62 7.50 -4.43
N CYS A 53 9.99 8.07 -3.40
CA CYS A 53 10.48 8.05 -2.03
C CYS A 53 9.32 7.93 -1.02
N PHE A 54 9.65 7.76 0.26
CA PHE A 54 8.63 7.67 1.31
C PHE A 54 7.75 8.93 1.40
N ASP A 55 8.31 10.11 1.12
CA ASP A 55 7.58 11.37 1.22
C ASP A 55 6.48 11.49 0.14
N ASP A 56 6.66 10.84 -1.01
CA ASP A 56 5.67 10.82 -2.09
C ASP A 56 4.40 10.06 -1.72
N LEU A 57 4.39 9.27 -0.63
CA LEU A 57 3.16 8.63 -0.13
C LEU A 57 2.09 9.66 0.27
N LYS A 58 2.48 10.91 0.51
CA LYS A 58 1.54 12.02 0.75
C LYS A 58 0.70 12.39 -0.46
N LYS A 59 1.03 11.89 -1.66
CA LYS A 59 0.22 12.06 -2.88
C LYS A 59 -1.06 11.23 -2.84
N PHE A 60 -1.08 10.14 -2.07
CA PHE A 60 -2.30 9.35 -1.92
C PHE A 60 -3.34 10.14 -1.12
N PRO A 61 -4.62 10.11 -1.53
CA PRO A 61 -5.70 10.68 -0.74
C PRO A 61 -5.85 9.92 0.58
N LEU A 62 -6.65 10.49 1.48
CA LEU A 62 -7.02 9.80 2.72
C LEU A 62 -7.65 8.45 2.43
N PHE A 63 -7.38 7.51 3.32
CA PHE A 63 -8.00 6.19 3.29
C PHE A 63 -9.34 6.27 4.02
N GLU A 64 -10.44 5.96 3.33
CA GLU A 64 -11.78 6.03 3.92
C GLU A 64 -12.10 4.75 4.68
N ASP A 65 -12.57 4.89 5.91
CA ASP A 65 -12.91 3.75 6.78
C ASP A 65 -14.06 2.90 6.20
N GLU A 66 -15.01 3.55 5.52
CA GLU A 66 -16.11 2.91 4.81
C GLU A 66 -15.66 1.86 3.80
N TRP A 67 -14.46 1.99 3.22
CA TRP A 67 -13.96 1.00 2.27
C TRP A 67 -13.78 -0.38 2.92
N LEU A 68 -13.51 -0.43 4.22
CA LEU A 68 -13.36 -1.68 4.98
C LEU A 68 -14.71 -2.26 5.44
N ARG A 69 -15.82 -1.53 5.26
CA ARG A 69 -17.16 -1.94 5.70
C ARG A 69 -17.84 -2.79 4.61
N GLY A 70 -17.68 -4.10 4.72
CA GLY A 70 -18.32 -5.06 3.82
C GLY A 70 -17.64 -5.25 2.47
N GLY A 71 -18.38 -5.87 1.54
CA GLY A 71 -17.87 -6.30 0.24
C GLY A 71 -17.08 -7.63 0.30
N PRO A 72 -16.64 -8.15 -0.87
CA PRO A 72 -15.91 -9.40 -0.93
C PRO A 72 -14.52 -9.26 -0.31
N MET A 73 -14.22 -10.02 0.74
CA MET A 73 -12.92 -9.96 1.44
C MET A 73 -11.73 -10.22 0.51
N ARG A 74 -11.93 -11.07 -0.51
CA ARG A 74 -10.87 -11.45 -1.46
C ARG A 74 -10.37 -10.28 -2.31
N ARG A 75 -11.11 -9.17 -2.44
CA ARG A 75 -10.64 -7.98 -3.17
C ARG A 75 -9.38 -7.35 -2.57
N TRP A 76 -9.13 -7.62 -1.29
CA TRP A 76 -7.97 -7.11 -0.54
C TRP A 76 -6.74 -8.03 -0.65
N VAL A 77 -6.89 -9.23 -1.23
CA VAL A 77 -5.81 -10.21 -1.33
C VAL A 77 -4.99 -9.95 -2.60
N PRO A 78 -3.65 -9.76 -2.49
CA PRO A 78 -2.78 -9.66 -3.67
C PRO A 78 -2.93 -10.87 -4.58
N LYS A 79 -2.86 -10.68 -5.90
CA LYS A 79 -2.98 -11.75 -6.91
C LYS A 79 -2.05 -12.94 -6.63
N ALA A 80 -0.82 -12.65 -6.19
CA ALA A 80 0.17 -13.67 -5.80
C ALA A 80 -0.32 -14.65 -4.70
N TYR A 81 -1.36 -14.27 -3.95
CA TYR A 81 -1.90 -15.05 -2.84
C TYR A 81 -3.39 -15.38 -2.98
N GLN A 82 -3.99 -15.19 -4.17
CA GLN A 82 -5.45 -15.33 -4.34
C GLN A 82 -6.00 -16.71 -3.93
N ASP A 83 -5.23 -17.77 -4.10
CA ASP A 83 -5.63 -19.14 -3.76
C ASP A 83 -5.15 -19.60 -2.37
N LYS A 84 -4.51 -18.71 -1.60
CA LYS A 84 -4.03 -19.03 -0.26
C LYS A 84 -5.16 -18.85 0.77
N PRO A 85 -5.17 -19.64 1.86
CA PRO A 85 -6.06 -19.39 2.98
C PRO A 85 -5.74 -18.00 3.59
N ILE A 86 -6.77 -17.31 4.05
CA ILE A 86 -6.66 -15.98 4.66
C ILE A 86 -7.23 -15.98 6.06
N TYR A 87 -6.64 -15.16 6.93
CA TYR A 87 -7.20 -14.82 8.23
C TYR A 87 -7.82 -13.44 8.14
N VAL A 88 -8.96 -13.27 8.80
CA VAL A 88 -9.72 -12.02 8.81
C VAL A 88 -9.74 -11.50 10.24
N PHE A 89 -9.43 -10.22 10.38
CA PHE A 89 -9.46 -9.51 11.65
C PHE A 89 -10.38 -8.31 11.49
N GLU A 90 -11.20 -8.06 12.50
CA GLU A 90 -12.15 -6.95 12.54
C GLU A 90 -11.77 -5.98 13.66
N THR A 91 -12.09 -4.70 13.46
CA THR A 91 -11.97 -3.68 14.52
C THR A 91 -13.25 -3.63 15.34
N GLY A 92 -13.20 -3.09 16.56
CA GLY A 92 -14.29 -3.17 17.55
C GLY A 92 -15.64 -2.51 17.19
N GLY A 93 -15.76 -1.88 16.01
CA GLY A 93 -17.05 -1.46 15.46
C GLY A 93 -17.80 -0.36 16.23
N THR A 94 -17.12 0.44 17.06
CA THR A 94 -17.77 1.43 17.94
C THR A 94 -18.52 2.53 17.19
N THR A 95 -18.20 2.77 15.92
CA THR A 95 -18.86 3.77 15.07
C THR A 95 -20.06 3.24 14.29
N GLY A 96 -20.42 1.96 14.45
CA GLY A 96 -21.57 1.35 13.77
C GLY A 96 -21.38 1.19 12.25
N ILE A 97 -22.43 0.73 11.56
CA ILE A 97 -22.68 0.94 10.11
C ILE A 97 -23.82 1.96 10.03
#